data_AF-A0A661GGV6-F1
#
_entry.id   AF-A0A661GGV6-F1
#
_cell.length_a   1.000
_cell.length_b   1.000
_cell.length_c   1.000
_cell.angle_alpha   90.00
_cell.angle_beta   90.00
_cell.angle_gamma   90.00
#
_symmetry.space_group_name_H-M   'P 1'
#
loop_
_entity.id
_entity.type
_entity.pdbx_description
1 polymer ?
#
loop_
_entity_poly.entity_id
_entity_poly.type
_entity_poly.pdbx_seq_one_letter_code
_entity_poly.pdbx_strand_id
1 'polypeptide(L)'
;MNMKKLSPRVFVSEQITTTDIGIASAQGIKTIINNRPDNEAQGQPKTADLAAAAAKLGMAFIDLPVVAGKVTDEHIEQFENMYGELQAPVLMFCRTGTRSASLWALEEARTLDVDAVLAAAAEAGYNLSAMRSRLVSRSATAAPSARDPAQQDVSGDRHDVVIVGGGTAGLATASSMLKRKPDLDILVIEPRETHYYQPGWTLVGAGIFDRKQTSRTMASVMPKGVKWKHAAVAGFKPENNSVILEDGERIEYRVLVAAPGLKLDWDAVEGLGDTLGKSGVTSNYLFDMAPYTWDLVQELNEGRAVFTQPPMPIKCAGAPQKAMYLSCDHWLTKGKLKDITIDFRNAGGVLFGVADYVPALSKYVDKYGINLCLNENLVAVDGPARKAWFDRTDGEGNTSRIEVEFDMLHVCPLQTAPDFIRQSPLANDAGWVDVSAETLQHSKFGNIFGVGDVCSAPNAKTAAAVRKQAPVVAENAIKVLSGNAPHAVYDGYGSCPLTVERGKIVLAEFGYGGKHLPSFPQWLINSYEPSRLAWLLKEKMLPGIYWNLLLKGKEWLVDTELLPQVPVSREHKEAVDS
;
A
#
# COMPACT_ATOMS: atom_id res chain seq x y z
N MET A 1 4.28 6.14 -24.61
CA MET A 1 3.50 7.31 -24.16
C MET A 1 2.12 7.40 -24.80
N ASN A 2 1.07 7.68 -24.03
CA ASN A 2 -0.28 8.01 -24.50
C ASN A 2 -0.62 9.47 -24.14
N MET A 3 -0.22 10.41 -25.00
CA MET A 3 -0.54 11.84 -24.78
C MET A 3 -1.99 12.12 -25.16
N LYS A 4 -2.73 12.71 -24.22
CA LYS A 4 -4.10 13.17 -24.40
C LYS A 4 -4.09 14.65 -24.66
N LYS A 5 -4.70 15.08 -25.75
CA LYS A 5 -4.76 16.49 -26.15
C LYS A 5 -5.90 17.18 -25.40
N LEU A 6 -5.60 18.22 -24.63
CA LEU A 6 -6.62 19.08 -23.98
C LEU A 6 -6.92 20.32 -24.82
N SER A 7 -5.90 20.88 -25.49
CA SER A 7 -6.05 22.01 -26.40
C SER A 7 -5.03 21.92 -27.55
N PRO A 8 -5.08 22.80 -28.57
CA PRO A 8 -4.01 22.89 -29.57
C PRO A 8 -2.60 23.10 -28.98
N ARG A 9 -2.53 23.67 -27.77
CA ARG A 9 -1.28 24.03 -27.07
C ARG A 9 -0.86 23.01 -26.00
N VAL A 10 -1.80 22.30 -25.37
CA VAL A 10 -1.54 21.48 -24.18
C VAL A 10 -1.92 20.02 -24.37
N PHE A 11 -0.98 19.15 -23.99
CA PHE A 11 -1.15 17.71 -23.86
C PHE A 11 -0.94 17.30 -22.40
N VAL A 12 -1.66 16.27 -21.98
CA VAL A 12 -1.52 15.64 -20.66
C VAL A 12 -1.23 14.15 -20.80
N SER A 13 -0.44 13.62 -19.87
CA SER A 13 -0.15 12.20 -19.77
C SER A 13 -0.20 11.73 -18.31
N GLU A 14 -0.39 10.43 -18.13
CA GLU A 14 0.06 9.72 -16.93
C GLU A 14 1.59 9.75 -16.81
N GLN A 15 2.15 9.11 -15.77
CA GLN A 15 3.58 9.10 -15.51
C GLN A 15 4.41 8.78 -16.76
N ILE A 16 5.33 9.69 -17.12
CA ILE A 16 6.27 9.51 -18.23
C ILE A 16 7.60 8.94 -17.75
N THR A 17 8.32 8.28 -18.64
CA THR A 17 9.69 7.80 -18.45
C THR A 17 10.71 8.67 -19.20
N THR A 18 12.00 8.48 -18.94
CA THR A 18 13.07 9.13 -19.73
C THR A 18 13.03 8.77 -21.22
N THR A 19 12.49 7.59 -21.57
CA THR A 19 12.29 7.17 -22.97
C THR A 19 11.14 7.94 -23.62
N ASP A 20 10.07 8.21 -22.88
CA ASP A 20 8.90 8.94 -23.39
C ASP A 20 9.24 10.40 -23.74
N ILE A 21 10.28 10.98 -23.13
CA ILE A 21 10.78 12.32 -23.47
C ILE A 21 11.29 12.38 -24.92
N GLY A 22 11.94 11.31 -25.41
CA GLY A 22 12.33 11.20 -26.82
C GLY A 22 11.12 11.17 -27.75
N ILE A 23 10.06 10.46 -27.34
CA ILE A 23 8.80 10.41 -28.08
C ILE A 23 8.13 11.80 -28.09
N ALA A 24 8.10 12.50 -26.95
CA ALA A 24 7.56 13.85 -26.84
C ALA A 24 8.28 14.83 -27.78
N SER A 25 9.62 14.79 -27.79
CA SER A 25 10.44 15.63 -28.68
C SER A 25 10.16 15.35 -30.16
N ALA A 26 10.08 14.07 -30.55
CA ALA A 26 9.75 13.68 -31.92
C ALA A 26 8.34 14.12 -32.37
N GLN A 27 7.41 14.27 -31.42
CA GLN A 27 6.06 14.80 -31.66
C GLN A 27 5.99 16.33 -31.54
N GLY A 28 7.13 17.00 -31.40
CA GLY A 28 7.26 18.45 -31.46
C GLY A 28 7.02 19.18 -30.14
N ILE A 29 6.85 18.48 -29.02
CA ILE A 29 6.73 19.10 -27.68
C ILE A 29 7.96 19.99 -27.42
N LYS A 30 7.71 21.19 -26.88
CA LYS A 30 8.75 22.20 -26.58
C LYS A 30 8.96 22.39 -25.08
N THR A 31 7.92 22.20 -24.28
CA THR A 31 7.99 22.33 -22.82
C THR A 31 7.33 21.13 -22.14
N ILE A 32 7.99 20.60 -21.11
CA ILE A 32 7.46 19.57 -20.21
C ILE A 32 7.24 20.18 -18.83
N ILE A 33 6.08 19.92 -18.22
CA ILE A 33 5.78 20.31 -16.84
C ILE A 33 5.52 19.06 -16.00
N ASN A 34 6.30 18.90 -14.94
CA ASN A 34 6.09 17.88 -13.93
C ASN A 34 5.17 18.41 -12.82
N ASN A 35 3.98 17.83 -12.69
CA ASN A 35 3.06 18.12 -11.57
C ASN A 35 3.04 17.02 -10.51
N ARG A 36 4.05 16.13 -10.52
CA ARG A 36 4.18 15.04 -9.57
C ARG A 36 5.40 15.27 -8.65
N PRO A 37 5.20 15.41 -7.34
CA PRO A 37 6.31 15.39 -6.39
C PRO A 37 7.14 14.11 -6.52
N ASP A 38 8.46 14.19 -6.32
CA ASP A 38 9.30 13.01 -6.24
C ASP A 38 8.84 12.06 -5.10
N ASN A 39 9.11 10.77 -5.28
CA ASN A 39 8.86 9.70 -4.30
C ASN A 39 7.37 9.46 -3.93
N GLU A 40 6.44 9.88 -4.79
CA GLU A 40 5.00 9.70 -4.56
C GLU A 40 4.53 8.25 -4.78
N ALA A 41 5.17 7.51 -5.69
CA ALA A 41 4.93 6.08 -5.80
C ALA A 41 6.17 5.31 -6.21
N GLN A 42 6.14 4.03 -5.89
CA GLN A 42 7.20 3.10 -6.21
C GLN A 42 7.48 3.01 -7.72
N GLY A 43 8.77 3.05 -8.09
CA GLY A 43 9.22 2.98 -9.49
C GLY A 43 9.02 4.30 -10.26
N GLN A 44 8.70 5.39 -9.57
CA GLN A 44 8.64 6.73 -10.16
C GLN A 44 10.03 7.16 -10.65
N PRO A 45 10.19 7.56 -11.91
CA PRO A 45 11.42 8.20 -12.38
C PRO A 45 11.69 9.48 -11.59
N LYS A 46 12.96 9.70 -11.19
CA LYS A 46 13.38 10.92 -10.49
C LYS A 46 13.19 12.13 -11.40
N THR A 47 12.69 13.23 -10.85
CA THR A 47 12.48 14.48 -11.60
C THR A 47 13.77 14.98 -12.24
N ALA A 48 14.91 14.84 -11.55
CA ALA A 48 16.23 15.19 -12.08
C ALA A 48 16.59 14.43 -13.37
N ASP A 49 16.25 13.14 -13.47
CA ASP A 49 16.54 12.32 -14.64
C ASP A 49 15.69 12.73 -15.84
N LEU A 50 14.42 13.06 -15.59
CA LEU A 50 13.50 13.57 -16.60
C LEU A 50 13.95 14.94 -17.11
N ALA A 51 14.34 15.85 -16.21
CA ALA A 51 14.87 17.16 -16.57
C ALA A 51 16.15 17.05 -17.41
N ALA A 52 17.08 16.17 -17.03
CA ALA A 52 18.31 15.93 -17.77
C ALA A 52 18.06 15.35 -19.18
N ALA A 53 17.08 14.45 -19.31
CA ALA A 53 16.69 13.90 -20.61
C ALA A 53 16.02 14.96 -21.51
N ALA A 54 15.16 15.82 -20.95
CA ALA A 54 14.52 16.91 -21.69
C ALA A 54 15.55 17.95 -22.18
N ALA A 55 16.51 18.32 -21.32
CA ALA A 55 17.58 19.25 -21.66
C ALA A 55 18.45 18.77 -22.83
N LYS A 56 18.78 17.46 -22.87
CA LYS A 56 19.53 16.86 -23.99
C LYS A 56 18.84 16.98 -25.34
N LEU A 57 17.52 17.15 -25.34
CA LEU A 57 16.68 17.28 -26.53
C LEU A 57 16.24 18.73 -26.79
N GLY A 58 16.80 19.70 -26.05
CA GLY A 58 16.50 21.12 -26.21
C GLY A 58 15.09 21.52 -25.79
N MET A 59 14.41 20.70 -24.97
CA MET A 59 13.10 21.02 -24.42
C MET A 59 13.23 21.73 -23.08
N ALA A 60 12.36 22.71 -22.82
CA ALA A 60 12.24 23.30 -21.49
C ALA A 60 11.59 22.29 -20.54
N PHE A 61 12.07 22.22 -19.30
CA PHE A 61 11.50 21.39 -18.25
C PHE A 61 11.19 22.26 -17.04
N ILE A 62 9.94 22.21 -16.57
CA ILE A 62 9.48 22.94 -15.40
C ILE A 62 9.01 21.95 -14.36
N ASP A 63 9.57 22.05 -13.17
CA ASP A 63 9.10 21.30 -12.01
C ASP A 63 8.12 22.18 -11.21
N LEU A 64 6.84 21.79 -11.21
CA LEU A 64 5.78 22.44 -10.47
C LEU A 64 5.01 21.36 -9.68
N PRO A 65 5.65 20.75 -8.66
CA PRO A 65 5.12 19.57 -7.99
C PRO A 65 3.86 19.91 -7.19
N VAL A 66 2.73 19.33 -7.57
CA VAL A 66 1.48 19.48 -6.83
C VAL A 66 1.26 18.27 -5.95
N VAL A 67 1.32 18.47 -4.63
CA VAL A 67 0.98 17.45 -3.64
C VAL A 67 -0.47 16.99 -3.86
N ALA A 68 -0.70 15.67 -3.79
CA ALA A 68 -2.01 15.05 -3.89
C ALA A 68 -3.10 15.85 -3.13
N GLY A 69 -4.20 16.19 -3.82
CA GLY A 69 -5.37 16.91 -3.28
C GLY A 69 -5.13 18.34 -2.81
N LYS A 70 -4.01 18.94 -3.20
CA LYS A 70 -3.65 20.33 -2.94
C LYS A 70 -3.34 21.07 -4.24
N VAL A 71 -4.23 21.06 -5.24
CA VAL A 71 -4.21 22.15 -6.22
C VAL A 71 -4.65 23.41 -5.46
N THR A 72 -3.71 24.09 -4.82
CA THR A 72 -3.92 25.31 -4.02
C THR A 72 -3.99 26.51 -4.97
N ASP A 73 -4.51 27.63 -4.49
CA ASP A 73 -4.49 28.86 -5.28
C ASP A 73 -3.07 29.33 -5.57
N GLU A 74 -2.09 29.04 -4.69
CA GLU A 74 -0.67 29.28 -4.94
C GLU A 74 -0.12 28.47 -6.13
N HIS A 75 -0.46 27.18 -6.26
CA HIS A 75 -0.04 26.40 -7.43
C HIS A 75 -0.67 26.93 -8.72
N ILE A 76 -1.91 27.43 -8.63
CA ILE A 76 -2.59 28.03 -9.76
C ILE A 76 -1.90 29.36 -10.13
N GLU A 77 -1.61 30.24 -9.16
CA GLU A 77 -0.87 31.49 -9.40
C GLU A 77 0.54 31.25 -9.97
N GLN A 78 1.27 30.25 -9.47
CA GLN A 78 2.56 29.87 -10.03
C GLN A 78 2.41 29.42 -11.48
N PHE A 79 1.42 28.56 -11.77
CA PHE A 79 1.12 28.10 -13.13
C PHE A 79 0.70 29.26 -14.05
N GLU A 80 -0.16 30.16 -13.56
CA GLU A 80 -0.62 31.37 -14.25
C GLU A 80 0.55 32.25 -14.70
N ASN A 81 1.45 32.56 -13.77
CA ASN A 81 2.57 33.45 -14.02
C ASN A 81 3.51 32.92 -15.13
N MET A 82 3.57 31.61 -15.33
CA MET A 82 4.41 30.99 -16.36
C MET A 82 3.63 30.64 -17.65
N TYR A 83 2.32 30.38 -17.58
CA TYR A 83 1.55 29.70 -18.65
C TYR A 83 1.62 30.43 -20.00
N GLY A 84 1.52 31.76 -19.98
CA GLY A 84 1.58 32.60 -21.18
C GLY A 84 2.95 32.60 -21.87
N GLU A 85 4.03 32.37 -21.11
CA GLU A 85 5.42 32.43 -21.59
C GLU A 85 5.94 31.07 -22.08
N LEU A 86 5.20 29.98 -21.84
CA LEU A 86 5.63 28.64 -22.22
C LEU A 86 5.74 28.48 -23.74
N GLN A 87 6.72 27.69 -24.17
CA GLN A 87 6.84 27.31 -25.57
C GLN A 87 5.88 26.14 -25.86
N ALA A 88 4.92 26.38 -26.74
CA ALA A 88 3.99 25.37 -27.19
C ALA A 88 4.60 24.47 -28.29
N PRO A 89 4.18 23.19 -28.41
CA PRO A 89 3.22 22.50 -27.55
C PRO A 89 3.81 22.07 -26.19
N VAL A 90 2.98 22.12 -25.15
CA VAL A 90 3.33 21.80 -23.77
C VAL A 90 2.81 20.40 -23.42
N LEU A 91 3.64 19.57 -22.78
CA LEU A 91 3.23 18.30 -22.17
C LEU A 91 3.27 18.43 -20.65
N MET A 92 2.14 18.23 -19.99
CA MET A 92 2.05 18.19 -18.53
C MET A 92 1.80 16.74 -18.08
N PHE A 93 2.41 16.32 -16.98
CA PHE A 93 2.13 14.99 -16.44
C PHE A 93 2.08 14.98 -14.91
N CYS A 94 1.31 14.04 -14.38
CA CYS A 94 1.41 13.65 -12.98
C CYS A 94 1.38 12.12 -12.87
N ARG A 95 0.82 11.55 -11.78
CA ARG A 95 0.64 10.09 -11.69
C ARG A 95 -0.36 9.57 -12.72
N THR A 96 -1.57 10.13 -12.75
CA THR A 96 -2.67 9.72 -13.66
C THR A 96 -2.95 10.75 -14.76
N GLY A 97 -2.30 11.91 -14.72
CA GLY A 97 -2.61 13.09 -15.54
C GLY A 97 -3.70 14.00 -14.96
N THR A 98 -4.45 13.55 -13.96
CA THR A 98 -5.60 14.31 -13.42
C THR A 98 -5.19 15.67 -12.85
N ARG A 99 -4.10 15.77 -12.08
CA ARG A 99 -3.64 17.07 -11.53
C ARG A 99 -3.27 18.07 -12.62
N SER A 100 -2.62 17.58 -13.67
CA SER A 100 -2.25 18.40 -14.83
C SER A 100 -3.48 18.87 -15.59
N ALA A 101 -4.46 17.99 -15.82
CA ALA A 101 -5.74 18.36 -16.42
C ALA A 101 -6.53 19.36 -15.55
N SER A 102 -6.52 19.20 -14.23
CA SER A 102 -7.13 20.13 -13.27
C SER A 102 -6.49 21.52 -13.30
N LEU A 103 -5.15 21.60 -13.30
CA LEU A 103 -4.42 22.88 -13.41
C LEU A 103 -4.73 23.60 -14.73
N TRP A 104 -4.68 22.85 -15.84
CA TRP A 104 -5.05 23.38 -17.16
C TRP A 104 -6.48 23.91 -17.17
N ALA A 105 -7.45 23.13 -16.67
CA ALA A 105 -8.84 23.54 -16.67
C ALA A 105 -9.08 24.81 -15.84
N LEU A 106 -8.43 24.93 -14.68
CA LEU A 106 -8.53 26.11 -13.81
C LEU A 106 -7.97 27.37 -14.46
N GLU A 107 -6.94 27.24 -15.29
CA GLU A 107 -6.36 28.36 -16.04
C GLU A 107 -7.24 28.75 -17.24
N GLU A 108 -7.65 27.77 -18.05
CA GLU A 108 -8.46 28.04 -19.24
C GLU A 108 -9.85 28.60 -18.90
N ALA A 109 -10.45 28.19 -17.78
CA ALA A 109 -11.76 28.68 -17.32
C ALA A 109 -11.79 30.20 -17.05
N ARG A 110 -10.64 30.89 -17.03
CA ARG A 110 -10.57 32.36 -16.98
C ARG A 110 -10.98 33.03 -18.29
N THR A 111 -10.80 32.34 -19.41
CA THR A 111 -10.97 32.91 -20.76
C THR A 111 -11.93 32.12 -21.63
N LEU A 112 -12.07 30.82 -21.37
CA LEU A 112 -12.97 29.91 -22.07
C LEU A 112 -14.21 29.62 -21.23
N ASP A 113 -15.28 29.29 -21.94
CA ASP A 113 -16.52 28.81 -21.33
C ASP A 113 -16.26 27.51 -20.53
N VAL A 114 -16.80 27.45 -19.31
CA VAL A 114 -16.56 26.32 -18.40
C VAL A 114 -17.04 25.00 -18.99
N ASP A 115 -18.14 25.00 -19.75
CA ASP A 115 -18.64 23.78 -20.39
C ASP A 115 -17.75 23.32 -21.53
N ALA A 116 -17.18 24.25 -22.29
CA ALA A 116 -16.17 23.92 -23.29
C ALA A 116 -14.89 23.32 -22.66
N VAL A 117 -14.42 23.87 -21.54
CA VAL A 117 -13.25 23.35 -20.80
C VAL A 117 -13.52 21.95 -20.26
N LEU A 118 -14.69 21.73 -19.66
CA LEU A 118 -15.09 20.43 -19.14
C LEU A 118 -15.27 19.39 -20.25
N ALA A 119 -15.85 19.77 -21.39
CA ALA A 119 -16.01 18.89 -22.54
C ALA A 119 -14.65 18.46 -23.12
N ALA A 120 -13.72 19.38 -23.27
CA ALA A 120 -12.37 19.09 -23.75
C ALA A 120 -11.59 18.16 -22.79
N ALA A 121 -11.73 18.37 -21.47
CA ALA A 121 -11.16 17.45 -20.48
C ALA A 121 -11.79 16.05 -20.57
N ALA A 122 -13.11 15.97 -20.70
CA ALA A 122 -13.84 14.71 -20.81
C ALA A 122 -13.46 13.94 -22.09
N GLU A 123 -13.32 14.62 -23.23
CA GLU A 123 -12.87 14.03 -24.49
C GLU A 123 -11.44 13.48 -24.40
N ALA A 124 -10.58 14.13 -23.62
CA ALA A 124 -9.23 13.66 -23.31
C ALA A 124 -9.20 12.49 -22.29
N GLY A 125 -10.35 12.12 -21.70
CA GLY A 125 -10.47 11.02 -20.73
C GLY A 125 -10.41 11.46 -19.26
N TYR A 126 -10.51 12.76 -18.97
CA TYR A 126 -10.48 13.31 -17.62
C TYR A 126 -11.85 13.86 -17.23
N ASN A 127 -12.54 13.18 -16.32
CA ASN A 127 -13.80 13.69 -15.79
C ASN A 127 -13.54 14.78 -14.74
N LEU A 128 -13.71 16.04 -15.14
CA LEU A 128 -13.57 17.20 -14.26
C LEU A 128 -14.92 17.84 -13.91
N SER A 129 -16.06 17.19 -14.19
CA SER A 129 -17.38 17.78 -13.98
C SER A 129 -17.61 18.25 -12.54
N ALA A 130 -16.98 17.56 -11.57
CA ALA A 130 -17.00 17.92 -10.15
C ALA A 130 -16.26 19.23 -9.81
N MET A 131 -15.37 19.71 -10.69
CA MET A 131 -14.66 20.98 -10.52
C MET A 131 -15.47 22.20 -11.00
N ARG A 132 -16.67 22.00 -11.58
CA ARG A 132 -17.46 23.07 -12.21
C ARG A 132 -17.61 24.30 -11.33
N SER A 133 -17.96 24.16 -10.04
CA SER A 133 -18.11 25.30 -9.13
C SER A 133 -16.82 26.11 -8.98
N ARG A 134 -15.67 25.43 -8.94
CA ARG A 134 -14.35 26.06 -8.82
C ARG A 134 -13.89 26.71 -10.15
N LEU A 135 -14.26 26.12 -11.28
CA LEU A 135 -14.03 26.69 -12.61
C LEU A 135 -14.90 27.94 -12.83
N VAL A 136 -16.17 27.89 -12.43
CA VAL A 136 -17.09 29.04 -12.45
C VAL A 136 -16.58 30.16 -11.55
N SER A 137 -16.11 29.86 -10.33
CA SER A 137 -15.55 30.91 -9.46
C SER A 137 -14.30 31.57 -10.05
N ARG A 138 -13.49 30.82 -10.82
CA ARG A 138 -12.31 31.34 -11.54
C ARG A 138 -12.70 32.19 -12.75
N SER A 139 -13.74 31.79 -13.48
CA SER A 139 -14.33 32.60 -14.56
C SER A 139 -14.87 33.94 -14.04
N ALA A 140 -15.47 33.94 -12.84
CA ALA A 140 -16.04 35.14 -12.21
C ALA A 140 -15.01 36.11 -11.61
N THR A 141 -13.77 35.69 -11.36
CA THR A 141 -12.68 36.58 -10.88
C THR A 141 -12.05 37.46 -11.98
N ALA A 142 -12.48 37.33 -13.23
CA ALA A 142 -12.14 38.25 -14.31
C ALA A 142 -13.09 39.49 -14.31
N ALA A 143 -12.88 40.40 -13.34
CA ALA A 143 -13.52 41.72 -13.12
C ALA A 143 -15.02 41.78 -12.70
N PRO A 144 -15.44 42.79 -11.89
CA PRO A 144 -16.50 42.61 -10.89
C PRO A 144 -17.87 43.22 -11.25
N SER A 145 -18.97 42.55 -10.88
CA SER A 145 -20.21 43.22 -10.50
C SER A 145 -21.02 42.47 -9.43
N ALA A 146 -21.05 43.07 -8.24
CA ALA A 146 -22.08 43.13 -7.19
C ALA A 146 -23.18 42.05 -7.04
N ARG A 147 -23.21 41.48 -5.80
CA ARG A 147 -24.30 40.87 -4.99
C ARG A 147 -24.79 39.47 -5.43
N ASP A 148 -25.03 38.49 -4.56
CA ASP A 148 -25.34 38.46 -3.11
C ASP A 148 -24.93 37.10 -2.47
N PRO A 149 -24.75 36.98 -1.13
CA PRO A 149 -24.29 35.78 -0.46
C PRO A 149 -25.45 34.82 -0.20
N ALA A 150 -25.57 33.81 -1.06
CA ALA A 150 -26.20 32.56 -0.68
C ALA A 150 -25.18 31.46 -0.98
N GLN A 151 -24.54 30.96 0.08
CA GLN A 151 -23.91 29.65 0.07
C GLN A 151 -24.97 28.64 -0.39
N GLN A 152 -24.97 28.31 -1.68
CA GLN A 152 -25.51 27.06 -2.14
C GLN A 152 -24.48 26.00 -1.78
N ASP A 153 -24.78 25.24 -0.73
CA ASP A 153 -24.20 23.93 -0.47
C ASP A 153 -24.19 23.17 -1.81
N VAL A 154 -23.00 23.03 -2.39
CA VAL A 154 -22.78 22.06 -3.45
C VAL A 154 -22.92 20.72 -2.75
N SER A 155 -24.06 20.06 -2.93
CA SER A 155 -24.32 18.72 -2.41
C SER A 155 -23.21 17.79 -2.89
N GLY A 156 -22.22 17.51 -2.04
CA GLY A 156 -21.32 16.38 -2.26
C GLY A 156 -22.15 15.10 -2.27
N ASP A 157 -21.79 14.14 -3.13
CA ASP A 157 -22.39 12.81 -3.09
C ASP A 157 -22.11 12.20 -1.70
N ARG A 158 -23.13 12.21 -0.84
CA ARG A 158 -23.07 11.68 0.52
C ARG A 158 -23.43 10.21 0.52
N HIS A 159 -22.54 9.37 1.04
CA HIS A 159 -22.75 7.93 1.16
C HIS A 159 -22.97 7.49 2.61
N ASP A 160 -23.65 6.35 2.80
CA ASP A 160 -23.72 5.72 4.12
C ASP A 160 -22.31 5.33 4.58
N VAL A 161 -21.57 4.64 3.72
CA VAL A 161 -20.19 4.22 4.01
C VAL A 161 -19.26 4.63 2.88
N VAL A 162 -18.17 5.30 3.23
CA VAL A 162 -17.01 5.46 2.35
C VAL A 162 -15.88 4.57 2.85
N ILE A 163 -15.29 3.80 1.94
CA ILE A 163 -14.15 2.92 2.20
C ILE A 163 -12.97 3.40 1.36
N VAL A 164 -11.87 3.75 2.01
CA VAL A 164 -10.65 4.19 1.34
C VAL A 164 -9.70 3.01 1.18
N GLY A 165 -9.52 2.53 -0.05
CA GLY A 165 -8.70 1.39 -0.41
C GLY A 165 -9.53 0.16 -0.79
N GLY A 166 -9.31 -0.33 -2.01
CA GLY A 166 -9.90 -1.56 -2.59
C GLY A 166 -8.99 -2.78 -2.46
N GLY A 167 -8.11 -2.78 -1.45
CA GLY A 167 -7.29 -3.93 -1.08
C GLY A 167 -8.08 -5.00 -0.31
N THR A 168 -7.36 -5.99 0.22
CA THR A 168 -7.97 -7.11 0.97
C THR A 168 -8.92 -6.63 2.06
N ALA A 169 -8.50 -5.63 2.84
CA ALA A 169 -9.25 -5.13 3.98
C ALA A 169 -10.52 -4.39 3.57
N GLY A 170 -10.42 -3.43 2.64
CA GLY A 170 -11.58 -2.67 2.18
C GLY A 170 -12.65 -3.54 1.53
N LEU A 171 -12.28 -4.45 0.62
CA LEU A 171 -13.25 -5.31 -0.07
C LEU A 171 -13.86 -6.38 0.86
N ALA A 172 -13.08 -6.92 1.80
CA ALA A 172 -13.62 -7.85 2.80
C ALA A 172 -14.61 -7.15 3.74
N THR A 173 -14.29 -5.95 4.22
CA THR A 173 -15.20 -5.15 5.05
C THR A 173 -16.46 -4.77 4.30
N ALA A 174 -16.36 -4.31 3.05
CA ALA A 174 -17.52 -3.99 2.21
C ALA A 174 -18.45 -5.21 2.03
N SER A 175 -17.88 -6.38 1.71
CA SER A 175 -18.65 -7.61 1.56
C SER A 175 -19.32 -8.06 2.86
N SER A 176 -18.59 -7.93 3.97
CA SER A 176 -19.06 -8.24 5.32
C SER A 176 -20.21 -7.32 5.74
N MET A 177 -20.15 -6.04 5.38
CA MET A 177 -21.24 -5.06 5.58
C MET A 177 -22.48 -5.43 4.77
N LEU A 178 -22.33 -5.69 3.47
CA LEU A 178 -23.45 -6.05 2.59
C LEU A 178 -24.11 -7.39 2.96
N LYS A 179 -23.35 -8.33 3.52
CA LYS A 179 -23.92 -9.56 4.10
C LYS A 179 -24.90 -9.26 5.25
N ARG A 180 -24.60 -8.26 6.08
CA ARG A 180 -25.40 -7.87 7.26
C ARG A 180 -26.54 -6.91 6.89
N LYS A 181 -26.28 -5.97 5.98
CA LYS A 181 -27.24 -4.97 5.52
C LYS A 181 -27.08 -4.76 4.00
N PRO A 182 -27.84 -5.52 3.18
CA PRO A 182 -27.67 -5.54 1.72
C PRO A 182 -27.92 -4.20 1.01
N ASP A 183 -28.76 -3.34 1.59
CA ASP A 183 -29.18 -2.07 0.98
C ASP A 183 -28.28 -0.88 1.35
N LEU A 184 -27.10 -1.13 1.95
CA LEU A 184 -26.16 -0.06 2.29
C LEU A 184 -25.60 0.62 1.04
N ASP A 185 -25.59 1.96 1.04
CA ASP A 185 -24.86 2.74 0.05
C ASP A 185 -23.36 2.79 0.40
N ILE A 186 -22.58 1.94 -0.25
CA ILE A 186 -21.13 1.83 -0.03
C ILE A 186 -20.36 2.35 -1.25
N LEU A 187 -19.48 3.32 -1.03
CA LEU A 187 -18.49 3.76 -2.00
C LEU A 187 -17.09 3.27 -1.60
N VAL A 188 -16.41 2.54 -2.49
CA VAL A 188 -14.98 2.22 -2.38
C VAL A 188 -14.19 3.16 -3.28
N ILE A 189 -13.24 3.90 -2.70
CA ILE A 189 -12.29 4.75 -3.43
C ILE A 189 -10.97 3.98 -3.58
N GLU A 190 -10.60 3.63 -4.82
CA GLU A 190 -9.41 2.84 -5.13
C GLU A 190 -8.84 3.24 -6.50
N PRO A 191 -7.58 3.68 -6.58
CA PRO A 191 -6.96 4.12 -7.83
C PRO A 191 -6.38 3.00 -8.71
N ARG A 192 -6.29 1.75 -8.23
CA ARG A 192 -5.74 0.63 -9.02
C ARG A 192 -6.83 -0.17 -9.70
N GLU A 193 -6.57 -0.52 -10.96
CA GLU A 193 -7.41 -1.43 -11.72
C GLU A 193 -7.13 -2.92 -11.44
N THR A 194 -6.08 -3.23 -10.68
CA THR A 194 -5.67 -4.61 -10.36
C THR A 194 -5.61 -4.84 -8.87
N HIS A 195 -6.21 -5.94 -8.43
CA HIS A 195 -6.19 -6.44 -7.06
C HIS A 195 -5.22 -7.64 -6.95
N TYR A 196 -4.41 -7.66 -5.89
CA TYR A 196 -3.38 -8.68 -5.69
C TYR A 196 -3.56 -9.50 -4.42
N TYR A 197 -3.49 -10.83 -4.55
CA TYR A 197 -3.27 -11.77 -3.46
C TYR A 197 -1.78 -11.83 -3.12
N GLN A 198 -1.31 -10.82 -2.40
CA GLN A 198 0.12 -10.64 -2.04
C GLN A 198 0.74 -11.80 -1.25
N PRO A 199 0.02 -12.53 -0.35
CA PRO A 199 0.60 -13.70 0.33
C PRO A 199 1.12 -14.79 -0.63
N GLY A 200 0.64 -14.81 -1.88
CA GLY A 200 1.11 -15.71 -2.92
C GLY A 200 2.51 -15.37 -3.45
N TRP A 201 3.01 -14.15 -3.28
CA TRP A 201 4.29 -13.71 -3.88
C TRP A 201 5.50 -14.43 -3.29
N THR A 202 5.43 -14.86 -2.02
CA THR A 202 6.45 -15.76 -1.46
C THR A 202 6.54 -17.10 -2.21
N LEU A 203 5.40 -17.63 -2.70
CA LEU A 203 5.36 -18.88 -3.46
C LEU A 203 5.76 -18.67 -4.92
N VAL A 204 5.51 -17.47 -5.47
CA VAL A 204 6.02 -17.06 -6.79
C VAL A 204 7.55 -16.99 -6.76
N GLY A 205 8.13 -16.33 -5.74
CA GLY A 205 9.59 -16.25 -5.55
C GLY A 205 10.29 -17.55 -5.21
N ALA A 206 9.55 -18.66 -5.19
CA ALA A 206 10.07 -20.01 -4.99
C ALA A 206 9.60 -20.98 -6.10
N GLY A 207 9.09 -20.44 -7.23
CA GLY A 207 8.70 -21.23 -8.40
C GLY A 207 7.50 -22.17 -8.20
N ILE A 208 6.69 -21.95 -7.16
CA ILE A 208 5.53 -22.79 -6.85
C ILE A 208 4.25 -22.23 -7.50
N PHE A 209 4.11 -20.91 -7.54
CA PHE A 209 2.99 -20.21 -8.20
C PHE A 209 3.47 -19.41 -9.41
N ASP A 210 2.61 -19.28 -10.42
CA ASP A 210 2.71 -18.24 -11.43
C ASP A 210 2.15 -16.92 -10.88
N ARG A 211 2.85 -15.81 -11.10
CA ARG A 211 2.40 -14.48 -10.65
C ARG A 211 0.98 -14.14 -11.09
N LYS A 212 0.54 -14.60 -12.27
CA LYS A 212 -0.82 -14.37 -12.80
C LYS A 212 -1.92 -14.98 -11.92
N GLN A 213 -1.60 -16.02 -11.15
CA GLN A 213 -2.55 -16.62 -10.19
C GLN A 213 -2.82 -15.70 -8.98
N THR A 214 -1.96 -14.70 -8.79
CA THR A 214 -2.02 -13.77 -7.65
C THR A 214 -2.66 -12.43 -7.98
N SER A 215 -3.17 -12.22 -9.20
CA SER A 215 -3.81 -10.98 -9.61
C SER A 215 -5.18 -11.21 -10.25
N ARG A 216 -6.09 -10.25 -10.06
CA ARG A 216 -7.39 -10.15 -10.74
C ARG A 216 -7.72 -8.68 -11.00
N THR A 217 -8.55 -8.40 -11.99
CA THR A 217 -9.04 -7.03 -12.20
C THR A 217 -9.87 -6.58 -10.99
N MET A 218 -9.72 -5.33 -10.56
CA MET A 218 -10.44 -4.74 -9.43
C MET A 218 -11.94 -4.89 -9.62
N ALA A 219 -12.43 -4.59 -10.83
CA ALA A 219 -13.84 -4.75 -11.20
C ALA A 219 -14.36 -6.20 -10.97
N SER A 220 -13.56 -7.24 -11.27
CA SER A 220 -13.99 -8.63 -11.09
C SER A 220 -14.12 -9.07 -9.63
N VAL A 221 -13.42 -8.38 -8.72
CA VAL A 221 -13.40 -8.71 -7.29
C VAL A 221 -14.27 -7.79 -6.45
N MET A 222 -14.57 -6.59 -6.96
CA MET A 222 -15.47 -5.62 -6.31
C MET A 222 -16.78 -6.30 -5.90
N PRO A 223 -17.25 -6.13 -4.65
CA PRO A 223 -18.50 -6.73 -4.21
C PRO A 223 -19.69 -6.17 -4.99
N LYS A 224 -20.68 -7.02 -5.28
CA LYS A 224 -21.90 -6.58 -5.96
C LYS A 224 -22.65 -5.60 -5.07
N GLY A 225 -23.10 -4.47 -5.63
CA GLY A 225 -23.79 -3.40 -4.89
C GLY A 225 -22.88 -2.28 -4.38
N VAL A 226 -21.56 -2.46 -4.42
CA VAL A 226 -20.59 -1.41 -4.09
C VAL A 226 -20.36 -0.50 -5.29
N LYS A 227 -20.36 0.82 -5.07
CA LYS A 227 -19.91 1.81 -6.05
C LYS A 227 -18.38 1.90 -5.99
N TRP A 228 -17.71 1.84 -7.13
CA TRP A 228 -16.25 2.03 -7.23
C TRP A 228 -15.94 3.42 -7.78
N LYS A 229 -15.27 4.25 -6.99
CA LYS A 229 -14.62 5.48 -7.45
C LYS A 229 -13.17 5.16 -7.83
N HIS A 230 -12.88 5.19 -9.12
CA HIS A 230 -11.51 5.04 -9.64
C HIS A 230 -10.73 6.34 -9.46
N ALA A 231 -10.34 6.61 -8.22
CA ALA A 231 -9.61 7.81 -7.83
C ALA A 231 -8.74 7.51 -6.62
N ALA A 232 -7.79 8.41 -6.33
CA ALA A 232 -7.00 8.36 -5.12
C ALA A 232 -7.46 9.41 -4.12
N VAL A 233 -7.39 9.01 -2.85
CA VAL A 233 -7.57 9.91 -1.72
C VAL A 233 -6.28 10.68 -1.48
N ALA A 234 -6.44 11.96 -1.21
CA ALA A 234 -5.37 12.88 -0.90
C ALA A 234 -5.38 13.36 0.55
N GLY A 235 -6.54 13.33 1.22
CA GLY A 235 -6.64 13.75 2.60
C GLY A 235 -8.04 13.58 3.18
N PHE A 236 -8.18 14.01 4.43
CA PHE A 236 -9.39 13.81 5.22
C PHE A 236 -9.79 15.11 5.93
N LYS A 237 -11.10 15.34 6.03
CA LYS A 237 -11.73 16.41 6.82
C LYS A 237 -12.75 15.77 7.77
N PRO A 238 -12.27 15.04 8.81
CA PRO A 238 -13.13 14.27 9.69
C PRO A 238 -14.13 15.13 10.47
N GLU A 239 -13.82 16.38 10.77
CA GLU A 239 -14.72 17.36 11.35
C GLU A 239 -15.96 17.65 10.48
N ASN A 240 -15.82 17.47 9.17
CA ASN A 240 -16.87 17.68 8.17
C ASN A 240 -17.36 16.35 7.57
N ASN A 241 -16.94 15.21 8.13
CA ASN A 241 -17.23 13.88 7.60
C ASN A 241 -16.99 13.73 6.09
N SER A 242 -15.84 14.23 5.60
CA SER A 242 -15.51 14.15 4.18
C SER A 242 -14.08 13.68 3.89
N VAL A 243 -13.93 13.03 2.75
CA VAL A 243 -12.67 12.63 2.14
C VAL A 243 -12.36 13.56 0.98
N ILE A 244 -11.10 13.98 0.83
CA ILE A 244 -10.63 14.81 -0.27
C ILE A 244 -9.88 13.91 -1.27
N LEU A 245 -10.30 13.94 -2.53
CA LEU A 245 -9.63 13.26 -3.64
C LEU A 245 -8.48 14.08 -4.21
N GLU A 246 -7.66 13.45 -5.05
CA GLU A 246 -6.51 14.12 -5.68
C GLU A 246 -6.85 15.27 -6.63
N ASP A 247 -8.05 15.25 -7.22
CA ASP A 247 -8.61 16.33 -8.05
C ASP A 247 -9.27 17.46 -7.21
N GLY A 248 -9.31 17.30 -5.88
CA GLY A 248 -9.93 18.22 -4.95
C GLY A 248 -11.42 17.96 -4.69
N GLU A 249 -12.02 16.95 -5.32
CA GLU A 249 -13.39 16.53 -5.03
C GLU A 249 -13.54 16.13 -3.56
N ARG A 250 -14.69 16.49 -2.98
CA ARG A 250 -15.07 16.10 -1.62
C ARG A 250 -16.17 15.07 -1.68
N ILE A 251 -15.94 13.95 -1.01
CA ILE A 251 -16.94 12.90 -0.84
C ILE A 251 -17.33 12.86 0.63
N GLU A 252 -18.62 13.02 0.90
CA GLU A 252 -19.15 12.99 2.26
C GLU A 252 -19.54 11.57 2.66
N TYR A 253 -19.43 11.28 3.96
CA TYR A 253 -19.78 9.99 4.53
C TYR A 253 -20.59 10.12 5.81
N ARG A 254 -21.37 9.09 6.13
CA ARG A 254 -21.87 8.91 7.50
C ARG A 254 -20.88 8.12 8.35
N VAL A 255 -20.28 7.08 7.77
CA VAL A 255 -19.16 6.33 8.36
C VAL A 255 -18.01 6.18 7.36
N LEU A 256 -16.78 6.33 7.84
CA LEU A 256 -15.56 6.12 7.06
C LEU A 256 -14.83 4.86 7.52
N VAL A 257 -14.38 4.04 6.58
CA VAL A 257 -13.44 2.94 6.82
C VAL A 257 -12.14 3.21 6.07
N ALA A 258 -11.06 3.47 6.80
CA ALA A 258 -9.72 3.62 6.26
C ALA A 258 -9.05 2.24 6.11
N ALA A 259 -8.80 1.83 4.87
CA ALA A 259 -8.19 0.55 4.50
C ALA A 259 -7.11 0.62 3.39
N PRO A 260 -6.27 1.68 3.27
CA PRO A 260 -5.34 1.83 2.14
C PRO A 260 -4.10 0.93 2.22
N GLY A 261 -3.98 0.09 3.25
CA GLY A 261 -2.80 -0.75 3.48
C GLY A 261 -1.61 0.07 3.98
N LEU A 262 -0.42 -0.21 3.46
CA LEU A 262 0.83 0.47 3.81
C LEU A 262 1.67 0.83 2.57
N LYS A 263 2.67 1.69 2.77
CA LYS A 263 3.68 2.08 1.78
C LYS A 263 4.97 1.28 2.01
N LEU A 264 5.58 0.81 0.92
CA LEU A 264 6.93 0.24 0.92
C LEU A 264 7.92 1.40 0.67
N ASP A 265 8.81 1.64 1.62
CA ASP A 265 9.72 2.78 1.62
C ASP A 265 11.11 2.35 1.12
N TRP A 266 11.29 2.39 -0.19
CA TRP A 266 12.53 1.96 -0.85
C TRP A 266 13.64 2.99 -0.73
N ASP A 267 13.28 4.24 -0.53
CA ASP A 267 14.22 5.36 -0.43
C ASP A 267 14.82 5.47 0.99
N ALA A 268 14.26 4.74 1.96
CA ALA A 268 14.81 4.61 3.30
C ALA A 268 16.18 3.90 3.35
N VAL A 269 16.57 3.21 2.28
CA VAL A 269 17.87 2.56 2.13
C VAL A 269 18.57 3.18 0.93
N GLU A 270 19.73 3.79 1.17
CA GLU A 270 20.50 4.45 0.12
C GLU A 270 20.83 3.47 -1.02
N GLY A 271 20.58 3.87 -2.27
CA GLY A 271 20.87 3.07 -3.47
C GLY A 271 19.96 1.86 -3.72
N LEU A 272 19.06 1.50 -2.80
CA LEU A 272 18.18 0.34 -2.95
C LEU A 272 17.19 0.48 -4.11
N GLY A 273 16.51 1.63 -4.21
CA GLY A 273 15.53 1.89 -5.27
C GLY A 273 16.12 1.77 -6.67
N ASP A 274 17.34 2.29 -6.88
CA ASP A 274 18.02 2.31 -8.18
C ASP A 274 18.53 0.91 -8.59
N THR A 275 18.83 0.08 -7.60
CA THR A 275 19.43 -1.26 -7.75
C THR A 275 18.37 -2.37 -7.91
N LEU A 276 17.15 -2.16 -7.44
CA LEU A 276 16.12 -3.20 -7.40
C LEU A 276 15.83 -3.80 -8.79
N GLY A 277 15.80 -5.14 -8.88
CA GLY A 277 15.61 -5.87 -10.13
C GLY A 277 16.88 -6.00 -10.98
N LYS A 278 18.04 -5.54 -10.46
CA LYS A 278 19.34 -5.56 -11.14
C LYS A 278 20.40 -6.07 -10.15
N SER A 279 21.56 -6.44 -10.67
CA SER A 279 22.75 -6.76 -9.86
C SER A 279 22.50 -7.73 -8.70
N GLY A 280 21.63 -8.73 -8.86
CA GLY A 280 21.30 -9.69 -7.79
C GLY A 280 20.38 -9.18 -6.68
N VAL A 281 19.82 -7.98 -6.77
CA VAL A 281 18.94 -7.40 -5.73
C VAL A 281 17.46 -7.56 -6.09
N THR A 282 16.69 -8.18 -5.19
CA THR A 282 15.29 -8.52 -5.41
C THR A 282 14.42 -8.32 -4.16
N SER A 283 13.10 -8.41 -4.31
CA SER A 283 12.15 -8.42 -3.20
C SER A 283 10.80 -9.05 -3.55
N ASN A 284 10.38 -10.06 -2.78
CA ASN A 284 9.04 -10.65 -2.92
C ASN A 284 7.90 -9.72 -2.46
N TYR A 285 8.21 -8.51 -1.98
CA TYR A 285 7.22 -7.49 -1.64
C TYR A 285 6.67 -6.74 -2.86
N LEU A 286 7.16 -7.10 -4.05
CA LEU A 286 6.73 -6.58 -5.34
C LEU A 286 6.23 -7.66 -6.28
N PHE A 287 5.15 -7.34 -7.00
CA PHE A 287 4.56 -8.24 -7.98
C PHE A 287 5.56 -8.66 -9.08
N ASP A 288 6.31 -7.70 -9.63
CA ASP A 288 7.23 -7.96 -10.75
C ASP A 288 8.57 -8.55 -10.31
N MET A 289 8.95 -8.38 -9.04
CA MET A 289 10.24 -8.88 -8.54
C MET A 289 10.15 -10.30 -7.99
N ALA A 290 8.96 -10.78 -7.59
CA ALA A 290 8.85 -12.15 -7.09
C ALA A 290 9.33 -13.21 -8.11
N PRO A 291 9.00 -13.15 -9.42
CA PRO A 291 9.60 -14.05 -10.40
C PRO A 291 11.13 -13.90 -10.50
N TYR A 292 11.64 -12.67 -10.47
CA TYR A 292 13.08 -12.41 -10.52
C TYR A 292 13.82 -12.98 -9.29
N THR A 293 13.21 -12.97 -8.11
CA THR A 293 13.74 -13.72 -6.95
C THR A 293 13.94 -15.18 -7.29
N TRP A 294 12.97 -15.80 -7.97
CA TRP A 294 13.07 -17.21 -8.34
C TRP A 294 14.15 -17.46 -9.39
N ASP A 295 14.33 -16.55 -10.35
CA ASP A 295 15.42 -16.63 -11.32
C ASP A 295 16.79 -16.61 -10.62
N LEU A 296 17.00 -15.66 -9.71
CA LEU A 296 18.24 -15.56 -8.92
C LEU A 296 18.49 -16.82 -8.07
N VAL A 297 17.45 -17.38 -7.44
CA VAL A 297 17.56 -18.62 -6.65
C VAL A 297 17.99 -19.80 -7.52
N GLN A 298 17.49 -19.90 -8.75
CA GLN A 298 17.86 -20.97 -9.66
C GLN A 298 19.28 -20.82 -10.23
N GLU A 299 19.72 -19.58 -10.45
CA GLU A 299 21.03 -19.26 -11.04
C GLU A 299 22.18 -19.34 -10.04
N LEU A 300 21.94 -19.06 -8.76
CA LEU A 300 22.97 -19.09 -7.72
C LEU A 300 23.43 -20.52 -7.43
N ASN A 301 24.69 -20.81 -7.74
CA ASN A 301 25.32 -22.12 -7.54
C ASN A 301 26.38 -22.13 -6.43
N GLU A 302 27.01 -20.99 -6.19
CA GLU A 302 28.02 -20.74 -5.16
C GLU A 302 27.98 -19.24 -4.82
N GLY A 303 28.57 -18.83 -3.69
CA GLY A 303 28.68 -17.42 -3.31
C GLY A 303 27.87 -17.06 -2.07
N ARG A 304 27.35 -15.83 -1.98
CA ARG A 304 26.61 -15.37 -0.79
C ARG A 304 25.20 -14.88 -1.10
N ALA A 305 24.22 -15.43 -0.38
CA ALA A 305 22.84 -14.97 -0.39
C ALA A 305 22.49 -14.25 0.92
N VAL A 306 22.05 -13.00 0.83
CA VAL A 306 21.68 -12.16 1.97
C VAL A 306 20.18 -11.91 1.95
N PHE A 307 19.50 -12.18 3.06
CA PHE A 307 18.08 -11.93 3.27
C PHE A 307 17.92 -10.92 4.41
N THR A 308 17.12 -9.88 4.20
CA THR A 308 16.99 -8.80 5.20
C THR A 308 15.61 -8.68 5.81
N GLN A 309 15.56 -8.23 7.06
CA GLN A 309 14.33 -7.82 7.74
C GLN A 309 14.56 -6.46 8.44
N PRO A 310 13.76 -5.43 8.12
CA PRO A 310 13.89 -4.09 8.70
C PRO A 310 13.19 -4.02 10.07
N PRO A 311 13.25 -2.88 10.76
CA PRO A 311 12.48 -2.64 11.97
C PRO A 311 10.96 -2.85 11.75
N MET A 312 10.29 -3.30 12.81
CA MET A 312 8.83 -3.41 12.83
C MET A 312 8.17 -2.01 12.84
N PRO A 313 6.96 -1.86 12.29
CA PRO A 313 6.10 -2.90 11.75
C PRO A 313 6.31 -3.18 10.25
N ILE A 314 6.10 -4.44 9.85
CA ILE A 314 6.02 -4.87 8.45
C ILE A 314 4.81 -5.76 8.20
N LYS A 315 4.25 -5.75 6.97
CA LYS A 315 3.25 -6.76 6.58
C LYS A 315 3.91 -8.12 6.50
N CYS A 316 3.23 -9.11 7.08
CA CYS A 316 3.64 -10.50 7.14
C CYS A 316 5.11 -10.65 7.61
N ALA A 317 5.37 -10.42 8.90
CA ALA A 317 6.73 -10.45 9.48
C ALA A 317 7.53 -11.73 9.19
N GLY A 318 6.88 -12.86 8.92
CA GLY A 318 7.58 -14.08 8.52
C GLY A 318 7.95 -14.17 7.03
N ALA A 319 7.49 -13.27 6.16
CA ALA A 319 7.76 -13.35 4.72
C ALA A 319 9.26 -13.26 4.34
N PRO A 320 10.11 -12.45 5.00
CA PRO A 320 11.54 -12.43 4.73
C PRO A 320 12.18 -13.82 4.98
N GLN A 321 11.82 -14.44 6.10
CA GLN A 321 12.27 -15.79 6.45
C GLN A 321 11.75 -16.84 5.47
N LYS A 322 10.49 -16.74 5.02
CA LYS A 322 9.92 -17.70 4.06
C LYS A 322 10.68 -17.67 2.72
N ALA A 323 11.07 -16.49 2.24
CA ALA A 323 11.86 -16.36 1.02
C ALA A 323 13.23 -17.06 1.19
N MET A 324 13.88 -16.83 2.33
CA MET A 324 15.13 -17.50 2.69
C MET A 324 14.97 -19.03 2.75
N TYR A 325 14.06 -19.53 3.58
CA TYR A 325 13.88 -20.98 3.78
C TYR A 325 13.56 -21.73 2.49
N LEU A 326 12.73 -21.15 1.61
CA LEU A 326 12.42 -21.74 0.31
C LEU A 326 13.61 -21.72 -0.65
N SER A 327 14.44 -20.69 -0.60
CA SER A 327 15.69 -20.63 -1.37
C SER A 327 16.67 -21.70 -0.89
N CYS A 328 16.86 -21.82 0.44
CA CYS A 328 17.71 -22.85 1.03
C CYS A 328 17.23 -24.27 0.71
N ASP A 329 15.93 -24.53 0.76
CA ASP A 329 15.36 -25.83 0.40
C ASP A 329 15.62 -26.19 -1.07
N HIS A 330 15.55 -25.21 -1.97
CA HIS A 330 15.93 -25.39 -3.37
C HIS A 330 17.41 -25.76 -3.51
N TRP A 331 18.31 -24.96 -2.93
CA TRP A 331 19.75 -25.20 -2.99
C TRP A 331 20.15 -26.52 -2.33
N LEU A 332 19.48 -26.92 -1.25
CA LEU A 332 19.69 -28.21 -0.60
C LEU A 332 19.31 -29.35 -1.56
N THR A 333 18.13 -29.26 -2.18
CA THR A 333 17.63 -30.27 -3.14
C THR A 333 18.52 -30.37 -4.37
N LYS A 334 19.17 -29.28 -4.78
CA LYS A 334 20.13 -29.24 -5.90
C LYS A 334 21.57 -29.62 -5.51
N GLY A 335 21.83 -29.87 -4.23
CA GLY A 335 23.18 -30.16 -3.73
C GLY A 335 24.14 -28.96 -3.76
N LYS A 336 23.61 -27.74 -3.84
CA LYS A 336 24.35 -26.46 -3.94
C LYS A 336 24.46 -25.71 -2.63
N LEU A 337 23.62 -26.03 -1.64
CA LEU A 337 23.57 -25.31 -0.36
C LEU A 337 24.96 -25.20 0.32
N LYS A 338 25.78 -26.25 0.25
CA LYS A 338 27.13 -26.29 0.83
C LYS A 338 28.11 -25.27 0.24
N ASP A 339 27.84 -24.77 -0.96
CA ASP A 339 28.70 -23.84 -1.71
C ASP A 339 28.19 -22.39 -1.58
N ILE A 340 27.08 -22.17 -0.85
CA ILE A 340 26.42 -20.88 -0.68
C ILE A 340 26.45 -20.49 0.80
N THR A 341 26.97 -19.30 1.11
CA THR A 341 26.84 -18.68 2.43
C THR A 341 25.49 -17.97 2.52
N ILE A 342 24.69 -18.28 3.54
CA ILE A 342 23.36 -17.68 3.73
C ILE A 342 23.37 -16.79 4.97
N ASP A 343 23.15 -15.50 4.78
CA ASP A 343 22.99 -14.53 5.87
C ASP A 343 21.51 -14.14 6.02
N PHE A 344 20.96 -14.21 7.23
CA PHE A 344 19.70 -13.56 7.58
C PHE A 344 19.98 -12.39 8.52
N ARG A 345 19.88 -11.17 7.99
CA ARG A 345 20.20 -9.93 8.71
C ARG A 345 18.92 -9.24 9.13
N ASN A 346 18.63 -9.30 10.43
CA ASN A 346 17.39 -8.83 11.04
C ASN A 346 17.69 -7.65 11.96
N ALA A 347 16.99 -6.54 11.74
CA ALA A 347 17.11 -5.35 12.59
C ALA A 347 16.61 -5.58 14.03
N GLY A 348 15.76 -6.59 14.25
CA GLY A 348 15.28 -6.97 15.57
C GLY A 348 16.21 -7.90 16.34
N GLY A 349 16.04 -7.95 17.65
CA GLY A 349 16.81 -8.79 18.57
C GLY A 349 16.33 -10.24 18.71
N VAL A 350 15.32 -10.68 17.95
CA VAL A 350 14.77 -12.05 18.01
C VAL A 350 14.42 -12.58 16.61
N LEU A 351 14.48 -13.90 16.43
CA LEU A 351 14.13 -14.57 15.17
C LEU A 351 12.65 -14.43 14.81
N PHE A 352 11.76 -14.55 15.82
CA PHE A 352 10.32 -14.41 15.63
C PHE A 352 9.68 -13.81 16.88
N GLY A 353 8.65 -12.98 16.70
CA GLY A 353 8.05 -12.19 17.78
C GLY A 353 7.22 -13.00 18.80
N VAL A 354 6.96 -14.28 18.53
CA VAL A 354 6.25 -15.18 19.44
C VAL A 354 7.17 -16.36 19.77
N ALA A 355 7.66 -16.39 21.01
CA ALA A 355 8.75 -17.26 21.46
C ALA A 355 8.48 -18.75 21.22
N ASP A 356 7.23 -19.21 21.38
CA ASP A 356 6.87 -20.61 21.22
C ASP A 356 7.18 -21.20 19.83
N TYR A 357 7.23 -20.35 18.78
CA TYR A 357 7.55 -20.82 17.43
C TYR A 357 9.05 -20.79 17.14
N VAL A 358 9.86 -20.11 17.96
CA VAL A 358 11.31 -19.96 17.75
C VAL A 358 12.03 -21.32 17.73
N PRO A 359 11.79 -22.27 18.65
CA PRO A 359 12.47 -23.57 18.63
C PRO A 359 12.33 -24.30 17.29
N ALA A 360 11.13 -24.31 16.70
CA ALA A 360 10.90 -24.96 15.42
C ALA A 360 11.60 -24.25 14.26
N LEU A 361 11.68 -22.91 14.29
CA LEU A 361 12.38 -22.12 13.28
C LEU A 361 13.91 -22.25 13.41
N SER A 362 14.44 -22.29 14.63
CA SER A 362 15.87 -22.50 14.89
C SER A 362 16.36 -23.82 14.31
N LYS A 363 15.56 -24.90 14.39
CA LYS A 363 15.89 -26.18 13.71
C LYS A 363 16.14 -26.00 12.21
N TYR A 364 15.46 -25.08 11.54
CA TYR A 364 15.69 -24.79 10.11
C TYR A 364 16.85 -23.84 9.86
N VAL A 365 17.10 -22.90 10.77
CA VAL A 365 18.33 -22.09 10.77
C VAL A 365 19.54 -23.02 10.81
N ASP A 366 19.55 -23.98 11.73
CA ASP A 366 20.62 -24.98 11.86
C ASP A 366 20.68 -25.92 10.65
N LYS A 367 19.53 -26.47 10.22
CA LYS A 367 19.44 -27.39 9.06
C LYS A 367 20.06 -26.77 7.80
N TYR A 368 19.86 -25.48 7.58
CA TYR A 368 20.34 -24.80 6.38
C TYR A 368 21.69 -24.10 6.57
N GLY A 369 22.29 -24.14 7.76
CA GLY A 369 23.53 -23.43 8.05
C GLY A 369 23.39 -21.91 7.89
N ILE A 370 22.22 -21.35 8.23
CA ILE A 370 21.96 -19.91 8.10
C ILE A 370 22.74 -19.15 9.17
N ASN A 371 23.52 -18.17 8.75
CA ASN A 371 24.12 -17.18 9.62
C ASN A 371 23.06 -16.15 10.05
N LEU A 372 22.49 -16.36 11.24
CA LEU A 372 21.50 -15.46 11.82
C LEU A 372 22.18 -14.26 12.47
N CYS A 373 22.04 -13.08 11.86
CA CYS A 373 22.55 -11.82 12.40
C CYS A 373 21.40 -10.96 12.92
N LEU A 374 21.37 -10.71 14.23
CA LEU A 374 20.35 -9.92 14.91
C LEU A 374 20.86 -8.51 15.20
N ASN A 375 19.94 -7.56 15.41
CA ASN A 375 20.23 -6.14 15.61
C ASN A 375 21.03 -5.50 14.46
N GLU A 376 20.78 -5.96 13.22
CA GLU A 376 21.44 -5.44 12.02
C GLU A 376 20.42 -4.88 11.02
N ASN A 377 20.46 -3.57 10.84
CA ASN A 377 19.56 -2.88 9.93
C ASN A 377 20.26 -2.53 8.61
N LEU A 378 19.66 -2.91 7.47
CA LEU A 378 20.16 -2.51 6.15
C LEU A 378 20.00 -0.99 5.96
N VAL A 379 21.06 -0.30 5.56
CA VAL A 379 21.07 1.17 5.41
C VAL A 379 21.54 1.67 4.04
N ALA A 380 22.36 0.88 3.32
CA ALA A 380 22.77 1.23 1.96
C ALA A 380 23.00 -0.03 1.10
N VAL A 381 22.83 0.11 -0.21
CA VAL A 381 23.11 -0.93 -1.22
C VAL A 381 23.78 -0.29 -2.43
N ASP A 382 24.96 -0.80 -2.79
CA ASP A 382 25.63 -0.58 -4.06
C ASP A 382 25.50 -1.85 -4.90
N GLY A 383 24.53 -1.84 -5.81
CA GLY A 383 24.29 -2.95 -6.74
C GLY A 383 25.48 -3.30 -7.62
N PRO A 384 26.00 -2.35 -8.42
CA PRO A 384 27.17 -2.59 -9.28
C PRO A 384 28.38 -3.17 -8.54
N ALA A 385 28.68 -2.69 -7.34
CA ALA A 385 29.76 -3.23 -6.52
C ALA A 385 29.37 -4.50 -5.73
N ARG A 386 28.09 -4.90 -5.75
CA ARG A 386 27.53 -6.04 -5.01
C ARG A 386 27.78 -5.95 -3.50
N LYS A 387 27.61 -4.75 -2.94
CA LYS A 387 27.87 -4.45 -1.53
C LYS A 387 26.64 -3.87 -0.85
N ALA A 388 26.41 -4.28 0.39
CA ALA A 388 25.37 -3.76 1.26
C ALA A 388 25.97 -3.37 2.60
N TRP A 389 25.45 -2.29 3.20
CA TRP A 389 25.88 -1.83 4.52
C TRP A 389 24.76 -1.98 5.53
N PHE A 390 25.14 -2.48 6.70
CA PHE A 390 24.25 -2.70 7.83
C PHE A 390 24.74 -1.93 9.05
N ASP A 391 23.84 -1.25 9.73
CA ASP A 391 24.11 -0.71 11.06
C ASP A 391 23.80 -1.80 12.09
N ARG A 392 24.82 -2.22 12.84
CA ARG A 392 24.73 -3.19 13.93
C ARG A 392 24.76 -2.47 15.26
N THR A 393 23.74 -2.69 16.09
CA THR A 393 23.69 -2.21 17.47
C THR A 393 24.10 -3.32 18.43
N ASP A 394 25.10 -3.07 19.27
CA ASP A 394 25.55 -4.01 20.31
C ASP A 394 24.67 -3.93 21.59
N GLY A 395 24.99 -4.78 22.58
CA GLY A 395 24.26 -4.80 23.85
C GLY A 395 24.44 -3.55 24.73
N GLU A 396 25.40 -2.69 24.40
CA GLU A 396 25.67 -1.41 25.07
C GLU A 396 24.98 -0.23 24.35
N GLY A 397 24.35 -0.48 23.20
CA GLY A 397 23.69 0.54 22.37
C GLY A 397 24.62 1.23 21.37
N ASN A 398 25.89 0.81 21.25
CA ASN A 398 26.79 1.38 20.26
C ASN A 398 26.44 0.85 18.87
N THR A 399 26.45 1.74 17.88
CA THR A 399 26.16 1.38 16.49
C THR A 399 27.45 1.36 15.67
N SER A 400 27.68 0.27 14.95
CA SER A 400 28.81 0.10 14.03
C SER A 400 28.31 -0.28 12.64
N ARG A 401 28.97 0.22 11.59
CA ARG A 401 28.62 -0.09 10.20
C ARG A 401 29.40 -1.29 9.69
N ILE A 402 28.68 -2.24 9.09
CA ILE A 402 29.22 -3.49 8.57
C ILE A 402 28.98 -3.54 7.07
N GLU A 403 30.05 -3.77 6.31
CA GLU A 403 29.98 -4.02 4.87
C GLU A 403 29.82 -5.52 4.60
N VAL A 404 28.94 -5.86 3.67
CA VAL A 404 28.60 -7.23 3.30
C VAL A 404 28.52 -7.33 1.79
N GLU A 405 29.40 -8.12 1.19
CA GLU A 405 29.29 -8.50 -0.22
C GLU A 405 28.13 -9.48 -0.43
N PHE A 406 27.52 -9.51 -1.61
CA PHE A 406 26.45 -10.46 -1.94
C PHE A 406 26.44 -10.86 -3.42
N ASP A 407 26.01 -12.08 -3.71
CA ASP A 407 25.65 -12.51 -5.08
C ASP A 407 24.13 -12.45 -5.29
N MET A 408 23.37 -12.62 -4.20
CA MET A 408 21.93 -12.42 -4.16
C MET A 408 21.56 -11.64 -2.89
N LEU A 409 20.75 -10.60 -3.02
CA LEU A 409 20.21 -9.82 -1.91
C LEU A 409 18.69 -9.75 -2.02
N HIS A 410 17.97 -10.46 -1.16
CA HIS A 410 16.52 -10.35 -1.04
C HIS A 410 16.15 -9.39 0.08
N VAL A 411 15.60 -8.23 -0.28
CA VAL A 411 15.30 -7.14 0.65
C VAL A 411 13.84 -7.17 1.09
N CYS A 412 13.60 -7.12 2.40
CA CYS A 412 12.34 -6.61 2.92
C CYS A 412 12.50 -5.10 3.16
N PRO A 413 11.80 -4.23 2.43
CA PRO A 413 11.94 -2.79 2.61
C PRO A 413 11.31 -2.35 3.93
N LEU A 414 11.75 -1.20 4.45
CA LEU A 414 11.05 -0.50 5.51
C LEU A 414 9.60 -0.23 5.07
N GLN A 415 8.65 -0.30 6.00
CA GLN A 415 7.24 -0.13 5.69
C GLN A 415 6.63 0.91 6.60
N THR A 416 5.83 1.77 6.00
CA THR A 416 5.28 2.94 6.69
C THR A 416 3.84 3.18 6.28
N ALA A 417 3.09 3.96 7.06
CA ALA A 417 1.74 4.36 6.65
C ALA A 417 1.80 5.20 5.36
N PRO A 418 0.79 5.12 4.47
CA PRO A 418 0.72 5.99 3.30
C PRO A 418 0.78 7.47 3.69
N ASP A 419 1.42 8.31 2.87
CA ASP A 419 1.72 9.69 3.26
C ASP A 419 0.46 10.52 3.53
N PHE A 420 -0.59 10.31 2.73
CA PHE A 420 -1.89 10.96 2.90
C PHE A 420 -2.61 10.54 4.19
N ILE A 421 -2.22 9.43 4.83
CA ILE A 421 -2.68 9.03 6.17
C ILE A 421 -1.79 9.71 7.22
N ARG A 422 -0.47 9.58 7.10
CA ARG A 422 0.50 10.11 8.07
C ARG A 422 0.36 11.62 8.29
N GLN A 423 0.03 12.35 7.23
CA GLN A 423 -0.15 13.80 7.24
C GLN A 423 -1.59 14.22 7.60
N SER A 424 -2.47 13.27 7.90
CA SER A 424 -3.89 13.53 8.16
C SER A 424 -4.21 13.60 9.65
N PRO A 425 -5.36 14.20 10.02
CA PRO A 425 -5.86 14.16 11.39
C PRO A 425 -6.23 12.76 11.91
N LEU A 426 -6.17 11.72 11.06
CA LEU A 426 -6.48 10.33 11.44
C LEU A 426 -5.28 9.59 12.01
N ALA A 427 -4.07 10.14 11.88
CA ALA A 427 -2.85 9.46 12.28
C ALA A 427 -2.57 9.63 13.79
N ASN A 428 -2.01 8.57 14.40
CA ASN A 428 -1.30 8.67 15.67
C ASN A 428 0.13 9.22 15.46
N ASP A 429 0.89 9.36 16.55
CA ASP A 429 2.26 9.89 16.52
C ASP A 429 3.23 9.07 15.64
N ALA A 430 2.95 7.77 15.46
CA ALA A 430 3.72 6.88 14.60
C ALA A 430 3.25 6.91 13.13
N GLY A 431 2.23 7.70 12.80
CA GLY A 431 1.71 7.90 11.45
C GLY A 431 0.60 6.93 11.00
N TRP A 432 0.18 5.99 11.83
CA TRP A 432 -0.85 4.98 11.52
C TRP A 432 -2.24 5.46 11.91
N VAL A 433 -3.30 4.92 11.31
CA VAL A 433 -4.68 5.31 11.70
C VAL A 433 -4.89 4.95 13.18
N ASP A 434 -5.18 5.96 14.00
CA ASP A 434 -5.32 5.83 15.45
C ASP A 434 -6.65 5.16 15.82
N VAL A 435 -6.61 3.88 16.18
CA VAL A 435 -7.79 3.09 16.53
C VAL A 435 -7.69 2.42 17.89
N SER A 436 -8.85 2.17 18.50
CA SER A 436 -8.98 1.17 19.56
C SER A 436 -8.57 -0.20 19.05
N ALA A 437 -7.75 -0.91 19.82
CA ALA A 437 -7.31 -2.27 19.51
C ALA A 437 -8.49 -3.26 19.43
N GLU A 438 -9.53 -3.05 20.23
CA GLU A 438 -10.67 -3.96 20.33
C GLU A 438 -11.72 -3.67 19.25
N THR A 439 -12.20 -2.42 19.17
CA THR A 439 -13.33 -2.10 18.28
C THR A 439 -12.90 -1.70 16.88
N LEU A 440 -11.61 -1.37 16.70
CA LEU A 440 -11.03 -0.79 15.48
C LEU A 440 -11.66 0.56 15.08
N GLN A 441 -12.43 1.16 15.99
CA GLN A 441 -12.96 2.51 15.89
C GLN A 441 -11.84 3.53 16.16
N HIS A 442 -11.86 4.64 15.45
CA HIS A 442 -10.88 5.70 15.63
C HIS A 442 -10.99 6.32 17.02
N SER A 443 -9.87 6.50 17.71
CA SER A 443 -9.83 6.93 19.11
C SER A 443 -10.48 8.29 19.36
N LYS A 444 -10.39 9.20 18.37
CA LYS A 444 -10.98 10.55 18.40
C LYS A 444 -12.32 10.72 17.67
N PHE A 445 -12.59 9.94 16.62
CA PHE A 445 -13.70 10.20 15.69
C PHE A 445 -14.63 8.99 15.66
N GLY A 446 -15.78 9.10 16.33
CA GLY A 446 -16.67 7.96 16.61
C GLY A 446 -17.29 7.29 15.36
N ASN A 447 -17.24 7.92 14.19
CA ASN A 447 -17.75 7.37 12.94
C ASN A 447 -16.65 6.98 11.95
N ILE A 448 -15.41 6.82 12.41
CA ILE A 448 -14.27 6.41 11.59
C ILE A 448 -13.72 5.09 12.12
N PHE A 449 -13.35 4.18 11.23
CA PHE A 449 -12.73 2.90 11.54
C PHE A 449 -11.46 2.71 10.72
N GLY A 450 -10.46 2.02 11.28
CA GLY A 450 -9.23 1.64 10.59
C GLY A 450 -9.09 0.13 10.50
N VAL A 451 -8.72 -0.41 9.34
CA VAL A 451 -8.66 -1.87 9.13
C VAL A 451 -7.47 -2.29 8.26
N GLY A 452 -6.91 -3.47 8.54
CA GLY A 452 -5.76 -4.02 7.83
C GLY A 452 -4.46 -3.31 8.17
N ASP A 453 -3.51 -3.30 7.24
CA ASP A 453 -2.13 -2.88 7.53
C ASP A 453 -1.99 -1.42 7.99
N VAL A 454 -2.98 -0.55 7.74
CA VAL A 454 -2.95 0.86 8.13
C VAL A 454 -3.23 1.10 9.62
N CYS A 455 -3.88 0.16 10.30
CA CYS A 455 -4.36 0.37 11.67
C CYS A 455 -3.21 0.37 12.69
N SER A 456 -3.35 1.17 13.75
CA SER A 456 -2.41 1.25 14.87
C SER A 456 -2.54 0.09 15.87
N ALA A 457 -3.57 -0.76 15.75
CA ALA A 457 -3.78 -1.89 16.63
C ALA A 457 -2.52 -2.79 16.74
N PRO A 458 -2.16 -3.28 17.93
CA PRO A 458 -0.90 -3.98 18.18
C PRO A 458 -0.95 -5.45 17.75
N ASN A 459 -1.30 -5.70 16.48
CA ASN A 459 -1.44 -7.04 15.90
C ASN A 459 -0.54 -7.24 14.67
N ALA A 460 -0.42 -8.49 14.22
CA ALA A 460 0.30 -8.80 12.99
C ALA A 460 -0.45 -8.31 11.75
N LYS A 461 0.19 -7.44 10.97
CA LYS A 461 -0.30 -6.92 9.68
C LYS A 461 -0.35 -8.02 8.61
N THR A 462 -1.45 -8.76 8.55
CA THR A 462 -1.62 -9.96 7.72
C THR A 462 -3.04 -10.06 7.15
N ALA A 463 -3.20 -10.72 6.00
CA ALA A 463 -4.53 -11.03 5.46
C ALA A 463 -5.36 -11.94 6.39
N ALA A 464 -4.70 -12.74 7.24
CA ALA A 464 -5.37 -13.54 8.25
C ALA A 464 -5.94 -12.69 9.39
N ALA A 465 -5.25 -11.61 9.79
CA ALA A 465 -5.81 -10.63 10.70
C ALA A 465 -7.02 -9.93 10.06
N VAL A 466 -6.90 -9.49 8.81
CA VAL A 466 -8.03 -8.86 8.07
C VAL A 466 -9.27 -9.76 8.05
N ARG A 467 -9.11 -11.07 7.94
CA ARG A 467 -10.22 -12.05 8.01
C ARG A 467 -11.05 -11.92 9.29
N LYS A 468 -10.43 -11.56 10.42
CA LYS A 468 -11.08 -11.33 11.72
C LYS A 468 -11.47 -9.87 11.94
N GLN A 469 -10.67 -8.93 11.46
CA GLN A 469 -10.94 -7.50 11.59
C GLN A 469 -12.16 -7.04 10.75
N ALA A 470 -12.32 -7.55 9.53
CA ALA A 470 -13.39 -7.10 8.63
C ALA A 470 -14.81 -7.36 9.18
N PRO A 471 -15.12 -8.52 9.78
CA PRO A 471 -16.39 -8.74 10.49
C PRO A 471 -16.61 -7.81 11.69
N VAL A 472 -15.56 -7.58 12.51
CA VAL A 472 -15.62 -6.66 13.66
C VAL A 472 -15.96 -5.24 13.21
N VAL A 473 -15.25 -4.72 12.21
CA VAL A 473 -15.49 -3.38 11.66
C VAL A 473 -16.87 -3.29 11.01
N ALA A 474 -17.30 -4.30 10.26
CA ALA A 474 -18.62 -4.28 9.62
C ALA A 474 -19.75 -4.20 10.64
N GLU A 475 -19.68 -5.01 11.70
CA GLU A 475 -20.65 -5.01 12.80
C GLU A 475 -20.69 -3.64 13.51
N ASN A 476 -19.51 -3.15 13.91
CA ASN A 476 -19.39 -1.89 14.64
C ASN A 476 -19.79 -0.67 13.81
N ALA A 477 -19.40 -0.61 12.53
CA ALA A 477 -19.75 0.47 11.63
C ALA A 477 -21.27 0.53 11.34
N ILE A 478 -21.93 -0.63 11.16
CA ILE A 478 -23.39 -0.70 10.99
C ILE A 478 -24.12 -0.24 12.25
N LYS A 479 -23.59 -0.59 13.43
CA LYS A 479 -24.11 -0.07 14.70
C LYS A 479 -23.99 1.44 14.80
N VAL A 480 -22.82 1.99 14.50
CA VAL A 480 -22.61 3.45 14.52
C VAL A 480 -23.51 4.16 13.52
N LEU A 481 -23.71 3.61 12.32
CA LEU A 481 -24.69 4.14 11.35
C LEU A 481 -26.12 4.20 11.92
N SER A 482 -26.44 3.30 12.84
CA SER A 482 -27.75 3.21 13.49
C SER A 482 -27.81 4.01 14.80
N GLY A 483 -26.80 4.82 15.10
CA GLY A 483 -26.72 5.65 16.31
C GLY A 483 -26.32 4.90 17.58
N ASN A 484 -25.84 3.65 17.45
CA ASN A 484 -25.44 2.81 18.58
C ASN A 484 -23.92 2.74 18.71
N ALA A 485 -23.44 2.56 19.94
CA ALA A 485 -22.03 2.34 20.21
C ALA A 485 -21.54 0.96 19.74
N PRO A 486 -20.25 0.82 19.39
CA PRO A 486 -19.65 -0.45 19.00
C PRO A 486 -19.64 -1.46 20.16
N HIS A 487 -19.68 -2.74 19.80
CA HIS A 487 -19.73 -3.86 20.76
C HIS A 487 -19.00 -5.12 20.28
N ALA A 488 -18.57 -5.17 19.03
CA ALA A 488 -17.77 -6.25 18.50
C ALA A 488 -16.30 -6.03 18.84
N VAL A 489 -15.64 -7.09 19.27
CA VAL A 489 -14.26 -7.04 19.76
C VAL A 489 -13.35 -7.87 18.86
N TYR A 490 -12.18 -7.30 18.56
CA TYR A 490 -11.06 -7.97 17.93
C TYR A 490 -10.04 -8.38 19.00
N ASP A 491 -9.70 -9.66 19.02
CA ASP A 491 -8.79 -10.31 19.97
C ASP A 491 -7.29 -10.21 19.59
N GLY A 492 -6.98 -9.43 18.55
CA GLY A 492 -5.63 -9.31 18.02
C GLY A 492 -5.20 -10.47 17.12
N TYR A 493 -6.12 -11.39 16.76
CA TYR A 493 -5.78 -12.57 15.96
C TYR A 493 -5.01 -12.22 14.69
N GLY A 494 -3.86 -12.84 14.51
CA GLY A 494 -3.05 -12.86 13.30
C GLY A 494 -2.56 -14.28 13.01
N SER A 495 -2.19 -14.53 11.76
CA SER A 495 -1.56 -15.78 11.38
C SER A 495 -0.41 -15.54 10.40
N CYS A 496 0.68 -16.26 10.62
CA CYS A 496 1.83 -16.31 9.74
C CYS A 496 2.15 -17.76 9.38
N PRO A 497 1.67 -18.28 8.24
CA PRO A 497 2.07 -19.59 7.75
C PRO A 497 3.51 -19.53 7.22
N LEU A 498 4.46 -19.85 8.10
CA LEU A 498 5.90 -19.88 7.89
C LEU A 498 6.27 -21.13 7.09
N THR A 499 6.40 -20.95 5.79
CA THR A 499 6.95 -21.96 4.89
C THR A 499 8.43 -22.09 5.15
N VAL A 500 8.83 -23.23 5.72
CA VAL A 500 10.19 -23.56 6.14
C VAL A 500 10.92 -24.50 5.17
N GLU A 501 10.16 -25.15 4.29
CA GLU A 501 10.63 -25.91 3.13
C GLU A 501 9.46 -26.12 2.16
N ARG A 502 9.74 -26.53 0.92
CA ARG A 502 8.68 -26.92 -0.01
C ARG A 502 7.99 -28.17 0.53
N GLY A 503 6.72 -28.02 0.91
CA GLY A 503 5.93 -29.11 1.47
C GLY A 503 5.71 -29.04 2.99
N LYS A 504 6.31 -28.11 3.75
CA LYS A 504 6.03 -27.97 5.19
C LYS A 504 5.87 -26.53 5.64
N ILE A 505 4.98 -26.33 6.61
CA ILE A 505 4.66 -25.03 7.19
C ILE A 505 4.57 -25.12 8.70
N VAL A 506 5.23 -24.20 9.40
CA VAL A 506 4.91 -23.85 10.79
C VAL A 506 3.76 -22.86 10.74
N LEU A 507 2.56 -23.28 11.17
CA LEU A 507 1.35 -22.45 11.10
C LEU A 507 1.24 -21.61 12.36
N ALA A 508 1.94 -20.47 12.40
CA ALA A 508 1.87 -19.58 13.55
C ALA A 508 0.54 -18.84 13.59
N GLU A 509 -0.19 -18.93 14.70
CA GLU A 509 -1.45 -18.23 14.96
C GLU A 509 -1.44 -17.70 16.40
N PHE A 510 -1.81 -16.43 16.57
CA PHE A 510 -1.68 -15.74 17.85
C PHE A 510 -2.59 -14.50 17.92
N GLY A 511 -2.95 -14.08 19.13
CA GLY A 511 -3.69 -12.84 19.43
C GLY A 511 -2.79 -11.75 20.02
N TYR A 512 -3.41 -10.78 20.70
CA TYR A 512 -2.67 -9.81 21.50
C TYR A 512 -1.77 -10.47 22.55
N GLY A 513 -0.64 -9.82 22.87
CA GLY A 513 0.38 -10.35 23.79
C GLY A 513 1.10 -11.61 23.29
N GLY A 514 0.83 -12.08 22.06
CA GLY A 514 1.36 -13.36 21.57
C GLY A 514 0.56 -14.57 22.04
N LYS A 515 -0.63 -14.38 22.63
CA LYS A 515 -1.55 -15.45 23.06
C LYS A 515 -1.77 -16.46 21.94
N HIS A 516 -1.54 -17.75 22.20
CA HIS A 516 -1.71 -18.81 21.20
C HIS A 516 -3.20 -18.98 20.80
N LEU A 517 -3.52 -18.90 19.51
CA LEU A 517 -4.89 -18.99 18.98
C LEU A 517 -4.98 -19.90 17.73
N PRO A 518 -4.80 -21.22 17.87
CA PRO A 518 -4.77 -22.14 16.73
C PRO A 518 -6.17 -22.35 16.15
N SER A 519 -6.29 -22.33 14.81
CA SER A 519 -7.55 -22.61 14.11
C SER A 519 -7.90 -24.11 14.06
N PHE A 520 -6.92 -24.98 14.32
CA PHE A 520 -7.07 -26.43 14.24
C PHE A 520 -6.65 -27.09 15.55
N PRO A 521 -7.28 -28.21 15.94
CA PRO A 521 -6.84 -28.96 17.09
C PRO A 521 -5.44 -29.54 16.85
N GLN A 522 -4.60 -29.60 17.91
CA GLN A 522 -3.19 -29.99 17.81
C GLN A 522 -2.97 -31.38 17.18
N TRP A 523 -3.90 -32.33 17.37
CA TRP A 523 -3.82 -33.66 16.78
C TRP A 523 -3.96 -33.64 15.24
N LEU A 524 -4.57 -32.59 14.68
CA LEU A 524 -4.74 -32.42 13.22
C LEU A 524 -3.61 -31.57 12.63
N ILE A 525 -3.38 -30.39 13.21
CA ILE A 525 -2.24 -29.53 12.88
C ILE A 525 -1.67 -29.00 14.19
N ASN A 526 -0.51 -29.53 14.59
CA ASN A 526 0.29 -28.91 15.63
C ASN A 526 0.93 -27.64 15.05
N SER A 527 0.46 -26.46 15.47
CA SER A 527 0.93 -25.17 14.97
C SER A 527 2.39 -24.88 15.30
N TYR A 528 2.94 -25.50 16.34
CA TYR A 528 4.33 -25.32 16.76
C TYR A 528 5.33 -26.10 15.90
N GLU A 529 4.88 -27.08 15.11
CA GLU A 529 5.77 -27.96 14.35
C GLU A 529 5.48 -27.87 12.83
N PRO A 530 6.47 -28.15 11.96
CA PRO A 530 6.29 -28.12 10.52
C PRO A 530 5.30 -29.18 10.03
N SER A 531 4.24 -28.76 9.35
CA SER A 531 3.16 -29.64 8.88
C SER A 531 2.99 -29.64 7.36
N ARG A 532 2.87 -30.86 6.78
CA ARG A 532 2.49 -31.07 5.37
C ARG A 532 1.02 -30.73 5.10
N LEU A 533 0.16 -30.93 6.10
CA LEU A 533 -1.25 -30.57 5.98
C LEU A 533 -1.41 -29.04 5.94
N ALA A 534 -0.65 -28.32 6.77
CA ALA A 534 -0.60 -26.86 6.71
C ALA A 534 -0.05 -26.36 5.36
N TRP A 535 0.92 -27.07 4.76
CA TRP A 535 1.37 -26.81 3.39
C TRP A 535 0.24 -26.94 2.36
N LEU A 536 -0.50 -28.05 2.38
CA LEU A 536 -1.62 -28.27 1.46
C LEU A 536 -2.68 -27.19 1.61
N LEU A 537 -2.98 -26.78 2.85
CA LEU A 537 -3.86 -25.66 3.16
C LEU A 537 -3.36 -24.37 2.48
N LYS A 538 -2.09 -24.01 2.65
CA LYS A 538 -1.51 -22.78 2.05
C LYS A 538 -1.47 -22.81 0.53
N GLU A 539 -0.94 -23.89 -0.05
CA GLU A 539 -0.68 -23.99 -1.48
C GLU A 539 -1.98 -24.15 -2.28
N LYS A 540 -2.92 -24.99 -1.81
CA LYS A 540 -4.11 -25.36 -2.60
C LYS A 540 -5.38 -24.63 -2.17
N MET A 541 -5.55 -24.37 -0.88
CA MET A 541 -6.84 -23.91 -0.35
C MET A 541 -6.88 -22.39 -0.12
N LEU A 542 -5.83 -21.78 0.44
CA LEU A 542 -5.84 -20.36 0.79
C LEU A 542 -6.14 -19.41 -0.37
N PRO A 543 -5.66 -19.62 -1.62
CA PRO A 543 -6.07 -18.78 -2.75
C PRO A 543 -7.58 -18.84 -3.00
N GLY A 544 -8.16 -20.04 -2.95
CA GLY A 544 -9.61 -20.23 -3.10
C GLY A 544 -10.41 -19.59 -1.96
N ILE A 545 -9.94 -19.77 -0.72
CA ILE A 545 -10.52 -19.13 0.48
C ILE A 545 -10.47 -17.61 0.35
N TYR A 546 -9.35 -17.06 -0.13
CA TYR A 546 -9.20 -15.62 -0.32
C TYR A 546 -10.20 -15.06 -1.33
N TRP A 547 -10.18 -15.59 -2.56
CA TRP A 547 -10.98 -15.03 -3.65
C TRP A 547 -12.48 -15.32 -3.51
N ASN A 548 -12.84 -16.50 -3.02
CA ASN A 548 -14.23 -16.99 -3.07
C ASN A 548 -14.93 -16.96 -1.71
N LEU A 549 -14.20 -16.81 -0.60
CA LEU A 549 -14.78 -16.66 0.73
C LEU A 549 -14.53 -15.26 1.31
N LEU A 550 -13.27 -14.89 1.56
CA LEU A 550 -12.91 -13.63 2.23
C LEU A 550 -13.42 -12.41 1.48
N LEU A 551 -13.08 -12.26 0.20
CA LEU A 551 -13.55 -11.14 -0.63
C LEU A 551 -15.04 -11.20 -0.98
N LYS A 552 -15.77 -12.22 -0.53
CA LYS A 552 -17.21 -12.40 -0.75
C LYS A 552 -18.00 -12.43 0.56
N GLY A 553 -17.39 -12.03 1.68
CA GLY A 553 -18.06 -11.94 2.98
C GLY A 553 -18.49 -13.30 3.55
N LYS A 554 -17.95 -14.43 3.06
CA LYS A 554 -18.28 -15.76 3.59
C LYS A 554 -17.40 -16.08 4.80
N GLU A 555 -17.93 -15.78 5.96
CA GLU A 555 -17.25 -15.81 7.27
C GLU A 555 -17.28 -17.20 7.95
N TRP A 556 -17.26 -18.32 7.21
CA TRP A 556 -17.51 -19.67 7.77
C TRP A 556 -16.57 -20.14 8.89
N LEU A 557 -15.40 -19.50 9.04
CA LEU A 557 -14.38 -19.84 10.03
C LEU A 557 -14.07 -18.65 10.96
N VAL A 558 -15.03 -17.73 11.08
CA VAL A 558 -14.90 -16.51 11.87
C VAL A 558 -16.17 -16.34 12.68
N ASP A 559 -16.02 -16.34 13.99
CA ASP A 559 -17.03 -15.80 14.89
C ASP A 559 -16.55 -14.44 15.43
N THR A 560 -17.50 -13.54 15.65
CA THR A 560 -17.25 -12.19 16.16
C THR A 560 -17.78 -12.11 17.58
N GLU A 561 -16.91 -11.87 18.55
CA GLU A 561 -17.32 -11.70 19.93
C GLU A 561 -18.08 -10.38 20.09
N LEU A 562 -19.30 -10.45 20.62
CA LEU A 562 -20.17 -9.31 20.86
C LEU A 562 -20.35 -9.11 22.37
N LEU A 563 -19.94 -7.96 22.87
CA LEU A 563 -20.12 -7.62 24.28
C LEU A 563 -21.53 -7.03 24.55
N PRO A 564 -22.11 -7.29 25.73
CA PRO A 564 -23.41 -6.71 26.11
C PRO A 564 -23.35 -5.19 26.36
N GLN A 565 -22.16 -4.64 26.56
CA GLN A 565 -21.90 -3.21 26.78
C GLN A 565 -20.80 -2.70 25.85
N VAL A 566 -20.70 -1.37 25.72
CA VAL A 566 -19.60 -0.72 24.99
C VAL A 566 -18.29 -1.17 25.62
N PRO A 567 -17.30 -1.66 24.83
CA PRO A 567 -15.98 -1.97 25.34
C PRO A 567 -15.40 -0.70 25.98
N VAL A 568 -15.35 -0.66 27.31
CA VAL A 568 -14.60 0.36 28.03
C VAL A 568 -13.15 -0.05 27.89
N SER A 569 -12.23 0.90 27.69
CA SER A 569 -10.78 0.72 27.53
C SER A 569 -10.07 0.11 28.76
N ARG A 570 -10.62 -0.99 29.30
CA ARG A 570 -10.38 -1.59 30.61
C ARG A 570 -10.01 -3.07 30.53
N GLU A 571 -10.21 -3.75 29.39
CA GLU A 571 -9.54 -5.03 29.07
C GLU A 571 -8.10 -4.81 28.56
N HIS A 572 -7.77 -3.56 28.20
CA HIS A 572 -6.45 -3.12 27.70
C HIS A 572 -5.29 -3.21 28.70
N LYS A 573 -5.55 -3.37 30.01
CA LYS A 573 -4.49 -3.58 31.02
C LYS A 573 -4.25 -5.05 31.34
N GLU A 574 -5.32 -5.85 31.48
CA GLU A 574 -5.17 -7.27 31.82
C GLU A 574 -4.54 -8.08 30.67
N ALA A 575 -4.68 -7.66 29.40
CA ALA A 575 -4.08 -8.32 28.24
C ALA A 575 -2.64 -7.89 27.90
N VAL A 576 -2.14 -6.80 28.48
CA VAL A 576 -0.74 -6.35 28.33
C VAL A 576 0.11 -6.84 29.50
N ASP A 577 -0.52 -7.09 30.65
CA ASP A 577 0.12 -7.59 31.87
C ASP A 577 -0.03 -9.13 32.08
N SER A 578 -0.60 -9.89 31.11
CA SER A 578 -0.72 -11.37 31.19
C SER A 578 0.05 -12.16 30.14
#